data_AF-A0A3D5CMA1-F1
#
_entry.id   AF-A0A3D5CMA1-F1
#
_cell.length_a   1.000
_cell.length_b   1.000
_cell.length_c   1.000
_cell.angle_alpha   90.00
_cell.angle_beta   90.00
_cell.angle_gamma   90.00
#
_symmetry.space_group_name_H-M   'P 1'
#
loop_
_entity.id
_entity.type
_entity.pdbx_description
1 polymer ?
#
loop_
_entity_poly.entity_id
_entity_poly.type
_entity_poly.pdbx_seq_one_letter_code
_entity_poly.pdbx_strand_id
1 'polypeptide(L)'
;LDIYLEFVTNQITELLSNYGPIAGIWLDGIAVPLSRPDKLHLFRTDELYERIHELQKQTLVSYKQQLLGTEDFCTPEREWDRLMSIPLEINTTMQPRVWGYCRADDGNHRDSMYVLDCLRDAAKLDANLLLNTGPLGDGSIHPEDVKTLRETGLWLVENGFPTK
;
A
#
# COMPACT_ATOMS: atom_id res chain seq x y z
N LEU A 1 20.20 10.51 -14.68
CA LEU A 1 19.47 10.15 -13.45
C LEU A 1 18.97 11.41 -12.75
N ASP A 2 19.79 12.45 -12.60
CA ASP A 2 19.41 13.69 -11.90
C ASP A 2 18.12 14.34 -12.38
N ILE A 3 17.91 14.45 -13.70
CA ILE A 3 16.66 14.98 -14.29
C ILE A 3 15.43 14.19 -13.81
N TYR A 4 15.56 12.85 -13.70
CA TYR A 4 14.48 12.00 -13.24
C TYR A 4 14.23 12.15 -11.74
N LEU A 5 15.30 12.24 -10.94
CA LEU A 5 15.17 12.45 -9.49
C LEU A 5 14.56 13.81 -9.17
N GLU A 6 14.99 14.86 -9.87
CA GLU A 6 14.38 16.19 -9.76
C GLU A 6 12.89 16.15 -10.14
N PHE A 7 12.54 15.46 -11.23
CA PHE A 7 11.15 15.27 -11.62
C PHE A 7 10.31 14.58 -10.53
N VAL A 8 10.80 13.47 -9.96
CA VAL A 8 10.11 12.73 -8.89
C VAL A 8 9.97 13.60 -7.64
N THR A 9 11.03 14.29 -7.21
CA THR A 9 11.00 15.19 -6.06
C THR A 9 10.02 16.34 -6.26
N ASN A 10 9.93 16.89 -7.48
CA ASN A 10 8.96 17.93 -7.81
C ASN A 10 7.51 17.41 -7.74
N GLN A 11 7.25 16.19 -8.24
CA GLN A 11 5.92 15.56 -8.15
C GLN A 11 5.52 15.26 -6.70
N ILE A 12 6.43 14.74 -5.87
CA ILE A 12 6.17 14.53 -4.44
C ILE A 12 5.95 15.87 -3.72
N THR A 13 6.72 16.91 -4.06
CA THR A 13 6.52 18.25 -3.50
C THR A 13 5.14 18.81 -3.88
N GLU A 14 4.69 18.62 -5.11
CA GLU A 14 3.35 19.01 -5.57
C GLU A 14 2.26 18.31 -4.76
N LEU A 15 2.35 16.99 -4.59
CA LEU A 15 1.40 16.20 -3.80
C LEU A 15 1.33 16.68 -2.33
N LEU A 16 2.47 16.91 -1.71
CA LEU A 16 2.56 17.33 -0.31
C LEU A 16 2.26 18.82 -0.09
N SER A 17 2.19 19.65 -1.14
CA SER A 17 1.88 21.08 -1.00
C SER A 17 0.44 21.42 -1.36
N ASN A 18 -0.16 20.67 -2.29
CA ASN A 18 -1.44 21.04 -2.91
C ASN A 18 -2.65 20.23 -2.44
N TYR A 19 -2.44 19.15 -1.68
CA TYR A 19 -3.52 18.21 -1.30
C TYR A 19 -3.77 18.14 0.22
N GLY A 20 -3.38 19.19 0.95
CA GLY A 20 -3.58 19.27 2.41
C GLY A 20 -2.72 18.29 3.20
N PRO A 21 -3.10 17.94 4.44
CA PRO A 21 -2.35 16.98 5.25
C PRO A 21 -2.38 15.58 4.63
N ILE A 22 -1.21 15.06 4.28
CA ILE A 22 -1.02 13.71 3.73
C ILE A 22 -0.53 12.79 4.85
N ALA A 23 -1.25 11.70 5.08
CA ALA A 23 -0.94 10.75 6.13
C ALA A 23 0.26 9.85 5.79
N GLY A 24 0.46 9.53 4.52
CA GLY A 24 1.60 8.74 4.10
C GLY A 24 1.90 8.78 2.60
N ILE A 25 3.14 8.48 2.25
CA ILE A 25 3.62 8.26 0.90
C ILE A 25 4.04 6.79 0.78
N TRP A 26 3.36 6.09 -0.13
CA TRP A 26 3.57 4.67 -0.39
C TRP A 26 4.28 4.50 -1.73
N LEU A 27 5.58 4.22 -1.70
CA LEU A 27 6.42 4.08 -2.88
C LEU A 27 6.41 2.64 -3.40
N ASP A 28 6.38 2.51 -4.73
CA ASP A 28 6.53 1.23 -5.44
C ASP A 28 7.68 1.30 -6.45
N GLY A 29 8.05 0.16 -7.04
CA GLY A 29 9.15 0.04 -7.98
C GLY A 29 10.48 -0.31 -7.33
N ILE A 30 10.48 -0.84 -6.10
CA ILE A 30 11.68 -1.13 -5.30
C ILE A 30 12.67 -2.05 -6.02
N ALA A 31 12.20 -2.90 -6.93
CA ALA A 31 13.04 -3.78 -7.74
C ALA A 31 14.06 -3.01 -8.59
N VAL A 32 13.78 -1.78 -9.00
CA VAL A 32 14.68 -0.95 -9.81
C VAL A 32 15.96 -0.60 -9.03
N PRO A 33 15.90 0.08 -7.86
CA PRO A 33 17.09 0.35 -7.09
C PRO A 33 17.78 -0.93 -6.58
N LEU A 34 17.01 -1.96 -6.22
CA LEU A 34 17.56 -3.25 -5.77
C LEU A 34 18.27 -4.03 -6.89
N SER A 35 17.97 -3.76 -8.17
CA SER A 35 18.67 -4.42 -9.29
C SER A 35 20.14 -4.01 -9.43
N ARG A 36 20.55 -2.90 -8.79
CA ARG A 36 21.92 -2.38 -8.80
C ARG A 36 22.34 -1.90 -7.41
N PRO A 37 22.57 -2.82 -6.45
CA PRO A 37 22.88 -2.46 -5.07
C PRO A 37 24.14 -1.58 -4.93
N ASP A 38 25.13 -1.77 -5.81
CA ASP A 38 26.36 -0.96 -5.90
C ASP A 38 26.09 0.52 -6.25
N LYS A 39 24.92 0.80 -6.82
CA LYS A 39 24.50 2.13 -7.28
C LYS A 39 23.30 2.67 -6.51
N LEU A 40 22.91 2.04 -5.40
CA LEU A 40 21.76 2.46 -4.61
C LEU A 40 21.84 3.94 -4.21
N HIS A 41 23.04 4.40 -3.80
CA HIS A 41 23.31 5.79 -3.44
C HIS A 41 22.98 6.80 -4.55
N LEU A 42 22.98 6.39 -5.82
CA LEU A 42 22.65 7.30 -6.92
C LEU A 42 21.16 7.67 -6.95
N PHE A 43 20.28 6.87 -6.34
CA PHE A 43 18.84 7.16 -6.28
C PHE A 43 18.49 8.24 -5.26
N ARG A 44 19.38 8.55 -4.31
CA ARG A 44 19.21 9.63 -3.31
C ARG A 44 17.87 9.56 -2.58
N THR A 45 17.46 8.34 -2.24
CA THR A 45 16.17 8.06 -1.61
C THR A 45 16.08 8.62 -0.19
N ASP A 46 17.20 8.70 0.51
CA ASP A 46 17.35 9.38 1.79
C ASP A 46 17.01 10.87 1.69
N GLU A 47 17.57 11.57 0.69
CA GLU A 47 17.23 12.98 0.40
C GLU A 47 15.73 13.16 0.12
N LEU A 48 15.12 12.19 -0.58
CA LEU A 48 13.67 12.21 -0.85
C LEU A 48 12.86 12.05 0.45
N TYR A 49 13.25 11.15 1.34
CA TYR A 49 12.55 10.95 2.62
C TYR A 49 12.68 12.17 3.53
N GLU A 50 13.88 12.76 3.60
CA GLU A 50 14.10 14.02 4.31
C GLU A 50 13.19 15.12 3.75
N ARG A 51 13.11 15.25 2.42
CA ARG A 51 12.24 16.23 1.78
C ARG A 51 10.76 16.02 2.09
N ILE A 52 10.28 14.79 2.13
CA ILE A 52 8.90 14.47 2.52
C ILE A 52 8.62 15.00 3.93
N HIS A 53 9.51 14.70 4.89
CA HIS A 53 9.36 15.12 6.28
C HIS A 53 9.59 16.63 6.50
N GLU A 54 10.41 17.29 5.68
CA GLU A 54 10.52 18.76 5.68
C GLU A 54 9.20 19.43 5.33
N LEU A 55 8.51 18.91 4.30
CA LEU A 55 7.24 19.43 3.82
C LEU A 55 6.11 19.08 4.80
N GLN A 56 6.06 17.84 5.27
CA GLN A 56 5.04 17.33 6.18
C GLN A 56 5.63 16.31 7.16
N LYS A 57 5.99 16.77 8.37
CA LYS A 57 6.65 15.96 9.41
C LYS A 57 5.86 14.73 9.88
N GLN A 58 4.55 14.74 9.70
CA GLN A 58 3.65 13.65 10.13
C GLN A 58 3.44 12.57 9.08
N THR A 59 3.88 12.79 7.84
CA THR A 59 3.67 11.86 6.73
C THR A 59 4.53 10.62 6.90
N LEU A 60 3.91 9.45 6.99
CA LEU A 60 4.61 8.17 7.04
C LEU A 60 5.15 7.78 5.66
N VAL A 61 6.35 7.24 5.58
CA VAL A 61 6.96 6.78 4.34
C VAL A 61 7.11 5.26 4.37
N SER A 62 6.61 4.61 3.31
CA SER A 62 6.89 3.20 3.03
C SER A 62 7.45 3.04 1.63
N TYR A 63 8.39 2.11 1.49
CA TYR A 63 8.88 1.62 0.22
C TYR A 63 8.96 0.10 0.27
N LYS A 64 7.81 -0.55 0.05
CA LYS A 64 7.64 -2.01 0.01
C LYS A 64 8.28 -2.73 1.21
N GLN A 65 9.32 -3.54 1.00
CA GLN A 65 10.05 -4.31 2.03
C GLN A 65 11.17 -3.52 2.73
N GLN A 66 11.10 -2.18 2.75
CA GLN A 66 12.16 -1.25 3.16
C GLN A 66 13.36 -1.22 2.19
N LEU A 67 13.57 -0.10 1.51
CA LEU A 67 14.74 0.08 0.66
C LEU A 67 15.98 0.48 1.47
N LEU A 68 15.81 1.37 2.44
CA LEU A 68 16.91 1.91 3.26
C LEU A 68 16.90 1.39 4.70
N GLY A 69 15.77 0.85 5.17
CA GLY A 69 15.58 0.46 6.57
C GLY A 69 15.15 1.60 7.48
N THR A 70 14.94 2.79 6.91
CA THR A 70 14.50 4.01 7.62
C THR A 70 13.03 4.34 7.37
N GLU A 71 12.33 3.53 6.58
CA GLU A 71 10.88 3.62 6.35
C GLU A 71 10.08 3.38 7.65
N ASP A 72 8.96 4.08 7.80
CA ASP A 72 8.13 4.08 9.01
C ASP A 72 7.28 2.81 9.17
N PHE A 73 6.92 2.17 8.05
CA PHE A 73 6.19 0.90 8.03
C PHE A 73 6.59 0.09 6.80
N CYS A 74 6.40 -1.23 6.88
CA CYS A 74 6.73 -2.18 5.83
C CYS A 74 5.47 -2.80 5.26
N THR A 75 5.46 -3.01 3.95
CA THR A 75 4.34 -3.62 3.23
C THR A 75 4.79 -4.89 2.50
N PRO A 76 5.01 -5.98 3.24
CA PRO A 76 5.70 -7.12 2.66
C PRO A 76 4.76 -7.99 1.81
N GLU A 77 5.13 -8.20 0.56
CA GLU A 77 4.40 -9.08 -0.36
C GLU A 77 4.91 -10.54 -0.31
N ARG A 78 3.98 -11.50 -0.21
CA ARG A 78 4.06 -12.95 -0.48
C ARG A 78 5.04 -13.80 0.32
N GLU A 79 6.30 -13.40 0.49
CA GLU A 79 7.30 -14.14 1.28
C GLU A 79 8.24 -13.16 2.00
N TRP A 80 8.15 -13.12 3.33
CA TRP A 80 8.98 -12.28 4.18
C TRP A 80 9.17 -12.92 5.55
N ASP A 81 10.26 -12.53 6.24
CA ASP A 81 10.55 -13.02 7.58
C ASP A 81 9.58 -12.38 8.57
N ARG A 82 8.80 -13.20 9.29
CA ARG A 82 7.67 -12.79 10.14
C ARG A 82 8.06 -11.90 11.34
N LEU A 83 9.34 -11.55 11.47
CA LEU A 83 9.90 -10.78 12.58
C LEU A 83 10.46 -9.44 12.09
N MET A 84 9.59 -8.61 11.51
CA MET A 84 9.92 -7.19 11.31
C MET A 84 9.68 -6.43 12.61
N SER A 85 10.60 -5.54 12.97
CA SER A 85 10.50 -4.73 14.20
C SER A 85 9.76 -3.40 14.01
N ILE A 86 9.12 -3.20 12.86
CA ILE A 86 8.37 -1.98 12.51
C ILE A 86 6.93 -2.33 12.13
N PRO A 87 5.99 -1.35 12.19
CA PRO A 87 4.61 -1.57 11.80
C PRO A 87 4.46 -2.17 10.40
N LEU A 88 3.40 -2.94 10.23
CA LEU A 88 3.15 -3.72 9.02
C LEU A 88 1.83 -3.33 8.35
N GLU A 89 1.81 -3.39 7.03
CA GLU A 89 0.58 -3.32 6.24
C GLU A 89 0.55 -4.45 5.22
N ILE A 90 -0.46 -5.31 5.32
CA ILE A 90 -0.73 -6.36 4.36
C ILE A 90 -1.59 -5.77 3.26
N ASN A 91 -1.10 -5.80 2.03
CA ASN A 91 -1.88 -5.39 0.86
C ASN A 91 -2.40 -6.60 0.09
N THR A 92 -3.64 -6.53 -0.38
CA THR A 92 -4.25 -7.56 -1.24
C THR A 92 -5.31 -6.97 -2.15
N THR A 93 -5.87 -7.79 -3.04
CA THR A 93 -6.71 -7.37 -4.16
C THR A 93 -8.06 -8.09 -4.15
N MET A 94 -9.11 -7.32 -4.47
CA MET A 94 -10.46 -7.85 -4.68
C MET A 94 -10.59 -8.71 -5.93
N GLN A 95 -9.79 -8.46 -6.96
CA GLN A 95 -9.63 -9.38 -8.07
C GLN A 95 -8.46 -10.34 -7.77
N PRO A 96 -8.52 -11.63 -8.13
CA PRO A 96 -7.58 -12.62 -7.60
C PRO A 96 -6.08 -12.37 -7.84
N ARG A 97 -5.70 -11.63 -8.89
CA ARG A 97 -4.29 -11.50 -9.32
C ARG A 97 -3.87 -10.11 -9.81
N VAL A 98 -4.76 -9.13 -9.79
CA VAL A 98 -4.56 -7.84 -10.46
C VAL A 98 -4.97 -6.66 -9.58
N TRP A 99 -4.23 -5.56 -9.70
CA TRP A 99 -4.49 -4.31 -8.96
C TRP A 99 -5.49 -3.41 -9.69
N GLY A 100 -5.32 -3.24 -11.01
CA GLY A 100 -6.28 -2.55 -11.86
C GLY A 100 -7.40 -3.48 -12.32
N TYR A 101 -8.51 -2.91 -12.76
CA TYR A 101 -9.66 -3.68 -13.25
C TYR A 101 -9.29 -4.59 -14.44
N CYS A 102 -9.59 -5.87 -14.31
CA CYS A 102 -9.50 -6.89 -15.35
C CYS A 102 -10.87 -7.54 -15.57
N ARG A 103 -11.47 -7.31 -16.74
CA ARG A 103 -12.75 -7.92 -17.13
C ARG A 103 -12.74 -9.45 -17.11
N ALA A 104 -11.57 -10.08 -17.28
CA ALA A 104 -11.47 -11.54 -17.28
C ALA A 104 -11.79 -12.17 -15.92
N ASP A 105 -11.74 -11.37 -14.84
CA ASP A 105 -12.07 -11.81 -13.49
C ASP A 105 -13.52 -11.52 -13.08
N ASP A 106 -14.36 -10.93 -13.96
CA ASP A 106 -15.78 -10.70 -13.71
C ASP A 106 -16.47 -12.02 -13.27
N GLY A 107 -17.24 -11.97 -12.19
CA GLY A 107 -17.87 -13.13 -11.55
C GLY A 107 -16.95 -13.95 -10.64
N ASN A 108 -15.68 -13.58 -10.50
CA ASN A 108 -14.67 -14.26 -9.67
C ASN A 108 -13.97 -13.31 -8.68
N HIS A 109 -14.60 -12.17 -8.37
CA HIS A 109 -14.10 -11.27 -7.34
C HIS A 109 -14.16 -11.94 -5.96
N ARG A 110 -13.30 -11.50 -5.04
CA ARG A 110 -13.25 -12.02 -3.67
C ARG A 110 -14.55 -11.74 -2.94
N ASP A 111 -14.97 -12.69 -2.10
CA ASP A 111 -16.15 -12.56 -1.25
C ASP A 111 -15.81 -11.97 0.13
N SER A 112 -16.84 -11.73 0.93
CA SER A 112 -16.71 -11.19 2.29
C SER A 112 -15.96 -12.14 3.23
N MET A 113 -16.08 -13.46 3.04
CA MET A 113 -15.33 -14.43 3.85
C MET A 113 -13.82 -14.29 3.64
N TYR A 114 -13.37 -14.16 2.39
CA TYR A 114 -11.98 -13.90 2.07
C TYR A 114 -11.46 -12.64 2.76
N VAL A 115 -12.21 -11.53 2.72
CA VAL A 115 -11.80 -10.27 3.36
C VAL A 115 -11.71 -10.42 4.88
N LEU A 116 -12.66 -11.13 5.50
CA LEU A 116 -12.63 -11.41 6.94
C LEU A 116 -11.43 -12.27 7.33
N ASP A 117 -11.06 -13.25 6.51
CA ASP A 117 -9.85 -14.05 6.72
C ASP A 117 -8.58 -13.19 6.62
N CYS A 118 -8.51 -12.28 5.65
CA CYS A 118 -7.40 -11.31 5.56
C CYS A 118 -7.31 -10.41 6.79
N LEU A 119 -8.44 -9.95 7.33
CA LEU A 119 -8.46 -9.14 8.56
C LEU A 119 -7.96 -9.94 9.77
N ARG A 120 -8.35 -11.21 9.89
CA ARG A 120 -7.84 -12.12 10.95
C ARG A 120 -6.33 -12.31 10.83
N ASP A 121 -5.84 -12.49 9.60
CA ASP A 121 -4.41 -12.70 9.36
C ASP A 121 -3.60 -11.44 9.64
N ALA A 122 -4.12 -10.26 9.28
CA ALA A 122 -3.53 -8.98 9.67
C ALA A 122 -3.49 -8.80 11.20
N ALA A 123 -4.59 -9.14 11.89
CA ALA A 123 -4.67 -9.07 13.35
C ALA A 123 -3.63 -9.96 14.06
N LYS A 124 -3.41 -11.19 13.54
CA LYS A 124 -2.39 -12.12 14.08
C LYS A 124 -0.96 -11.59 13.96
N LEU A 125 -0.73 -10.70 13.00
CA LEU A 125 0.58 -10.13 12.68
C LEU A 125 0.76 -8.71 13.23
N ASP A 126 -0.21 -8.21 14.00
CA ASP A 126 -0.25 -6.80 14.44
C ASP A 126 -0.07 -5.82 13.26
N ALA A 127 -0.74 -6.13 12.15
CA ALA A 127 -0.63 -5.44 10.89
C ALA A 127 -1.95 -4.75 10.51
N ASN A 128 -1.84 -3.69 9.72
CA ASN A 128 -2.96 -3.12 8.98
C ASN A 128 -3.29 -3.99 7.76
N LEU A 129 -4.55 -3.92 7.29
CA LEU A 129 -4.97 -4.47 6.00
C LEU A 129 -5.30 -3.32 5.03
N LEU A 130 -4.64 -3.29 3.89
CA LEU A 130 -4.95 -2.44 2.75
C LEU A 130 -5.58 -3.28 1.63
N LEU A 131 -6.90 -3.19 1.49
CA LEU A 131 -7.66 -3.95 0.49
C LEU A 131 -7.92 -3.09 -0.77
N ASN A 132 -7.39 -3.53 -1.92
CA ASN A 132 -7.52 -2.84 -3.19
C ASN A 132 -8.78 -3.25 -3.97
N THR A 133 -9.47 -2.25 -4.53
CA THR A 133 -10.45 -2.41 -5.63
C THR A 133 -9.96 -1.68 -6.87
N GLY A 134 -10.12 -2.28 -8.04
CA GLY A 134 -9.82 -1.64 -9.32
C GLY A 134 -11.09 -0.98 -9.90
N PRO A 135 -11.18 0.36 -9.97
CA PRO A 135 -12.35 1.02 -10.54
C PRO A 135 -12.57 0.65 -12.01
N LEU A 136 -13.83 0.69 -12.43
CA LEU A 136 -14.23 0.59 -13.82
C LEU A 136 -13.78 1.83 -14.61
N GLY A 137 -13.78 1.71 -15.94
CA GLY A 137 -13.36 2.80 -16.83
C GLY A 137 -14.24 4.07 -16.76
N ASP A 138 -15.43 3.97 -16.16
CA ASP A 138 -16.30 5.11 -15.86
C ASP A 138 -16.09 5.70 -14.45
N GLY A 139 -15.13 5.16 -13.69
CA GLY A 139 -14.80 5.57 -12.33
C GLY A 139 -15.65 4.92 -11.24
N SER A 140 -16.63 4.08 -11.59
CA SER A 140 -17.43 3.35 -10.60
C SER A 140 -16.67 2.15 -10.00
N ILE A 141 -17.05 1.74 -8.77
CA ILE A 141 -16.53 0.51 -8.16
C ILE A 141 -17.32 -0.67 -8.73
N HIS A 142 -16.65 -1.79 -9.01
CA HIS A 142 -17.29 -3.00 -9.52
C HIS A 142 -18.42 -3.47 -8.57
N PRO A 143 -19.62 -3.86 -9.09
CA PRO A 143 -20.75 -4.24 -8.23
C PRO A 143 -20.46 -5.39 -7.25
N GLU A 144 -19.61 -6.34 -7.64
CA GLU A 144 -19.17 -7.42 -6.75
C GLU A 144 -18.34 -6.90 -5.57
N ASP A 145 -17.44 -5.94 -5.82
CA ASP A 145 -16.63 -5.32 -4.78
C ASP A 145 -17.51 -4.52 -3.81
N VAL A 146 -18.48 -3.75 -4.35
CA VAL A 146 -19.46 -3.02 -3.52
C VAL A 146 -20.24 -3.98 -2.62
N LYS A 147 -20.69 -5.11 -3.16
CA LYS A 147 -21.41 -6.14 -2.40
C LYS A 147 -20.53 -6.69 -1.28
N THR A 148 -19.32 -7.15 -1.61
CA THR A 148 -18.38 -7.72 -0.63
C THR A 148 -18.02 -6.71 0.47
N LEU A 149 -17.68 -5.47 0.11
CA LEU A 149 -17.30 -4.44 1.08
C LEU A 149 -18.45 -4.10 2.04
N ARG A 150 -19.70 -4.07 1.55
CA ARG A 150 -20.88 -3.83 2.39
C ARG A 150 -21.16 -5.01 3.33
N GLU A 151 -21.08 -6.24 2.83
CA GLU A 151 -21.25 -7.44 3.67
C GLU A 151 -20.19 -7.51 4.77
N THR A 152 -18.92 -7.27 4.44
CA THR A 152 -17.83 -7.20 5.41
C THR A 152 -18.08 -6.09 6.44
N GLY A 153 -18.48 -4.89 6.00
CA GLY A 153 -18.77 -3.77 6.90
C GLY A 153 -19.92 -4.07 7.87
N LEU A 154 -21.01 -4.68 7.39
CA LEU A 154 -22.13 -5.11 8.25
C LEU A 154 -21.68 -6.14 9.27
N TRP A 155 -20.88 -7.12 8.85
CA TRP A 155 -20.33 -8.13 9.76
C TRP A 155 -19.48 -7.48 10.86
N LEU A 156 -18.60 -6.52 10.50
CA LEU A 156 -17.76 -5.79 11.46
C LEU A 156 -18.56 -4.95 12.46
N VAL A 157 -19.68 -4.35 12.03
CA VAL A 157 -20.57 -3.60 12.93
C VAL A 157 -21.20 -4.52 13.98
N GLU A 158 -21.60 -5.73 13.59
CA GLU A 158 -22.26 -6.69 14.48
C GLU A 158 -21.25 -7.43 15.38
N ASN A 159 -20.07 -7.77 14.86
CA ASN A 159 -19.13 -8.69 15.52
C ASN A 159 -17.84 -8.00 16.02
N GLY A 160 -17.58 -6.76 15.61
CA GLY A 160 -16.34 -6.05 15.89
C GLY A 160 -15.18 -6.50 15.00
N PHE A 161 -13.98 -5.94 15.25
CA PHE A 161 -12.77 -6.32 14.53
C PHE A 161 -12.40 -7.78 14.83
N PRO A 162 -12.11 -8.62 13.81
CA PRO A 162 -11.87 -10.04 14.01
C PRO A 162 -10.49 -10.27 14.63
N THR A 163 -10.47 -10.30 15.97
CA THR A 163 -9.27 -10.49 16.80
C THR A 163 -9.02 -11.95 17.20
N LYS A 164 -9.84 -12.88 16.69
CA LYS A 164 -9.75 -14.33 16.94
C LYS A 164 -9.84 -15.09 15.63
#